data_AF-A0A0J6CW14-F1
#
_entry.id   AF-A0A0J6CW14-F1
#
_cell.length_a   1.000
_cell.length_b   1.000
_cell.length_c   1.000
_cell.angle_alpha   90.00
_cell.angle_beta   90.00
_cell.angle_gamma   90.00
#
_symmetry.space_group_name_H-M   'P 1'
#
loop_
_entity.id
_entity.type
_entity.pdbx_description
1 polymer ?
#
loop_
_entity_poly.entity_id
_entity_poly.type
_entity_poly.pdbx_seq_one_letter_code
_entity_poly.pdbx_strand_id
1 'polypeptide(L)'
;MMKKGIFALIAAFLVAFPFAGTAANAEAQVSDEVKKGVTGYLEEEHYDYDKGSLKIQEAETLKVDSSADKEFSQVTMMVVDFGTVRDNIFFEDHTQVLFYDTDANAIIPDTQVLDLEKAKEFKDSHESGQHLNMGVILFLSAIMFVVPFFIGYMWSKNKYSTLSFKLKNNVYETNSTF
;
A
#
# COMPACT_ATOMS: atom_id res chain seq x y z
N MET A 1 -35.19 0.66 17.81
CA MET A 1 -34.49 1.84 17.25
C MET A 1 -33.02 1.59 16.86
N MET A 2 -32.25 0.71 17.53
CA MET A 2 -30.81 0.53 17.26
C MET A 2 -30.38 -0.08 15.93
N LYS A 3 -31.24 -0.85 15.24
CA LYS A 3 -30.86 -1.47 13.95
C LYS A 3 -30.44 -0.42 12.91
N LYS A 4 -31.03 0.78 12.96
CA LYS A 4 -30.69 1.88 12.03
C LYS A 4 -29.32 2.52 12.35
N GLY A 5 -28.88 2.52 13.62
CA GLY A 5 -27.61 3.11 14.03
C GLY A 5 -26.39 2.27 13.63
N ILE A 6 -26.51 0.94 13.68
CA ILE A 6 -25.43 0.03 13.22
C ILE A 6 -25.30 0.08 11.70
N PHE A 7 -26.42 0.10 10.97
CA PHE A 7 -26.40 0.27 9.52
C PHE A 7 -25.83 1.63 9.10
N ALA A 8 -26.12 2.70 9.84
CA ALA A 8 -25.52 4.02 9.58
C ALA A 8 -24.00 4.03 9.83
N LEU A 9 -23.50 3.33 10.85
CA LEU A 9 -22.06 3.19 11.10
C LEU A 9 -21.36 2.39 10.00
N ILE A 10 -21.95 1.29 9.54
CA ILE A 10 -21.40 0.49 8.44
C ILE A 10 -21.44 1.27 7.12
N ALA A 11 -22.53 2.00 6.85
CA ALA A 11 -22.64 2.85 5.67
C ALA A 11 -21.64 4.02 5.71
N ALA A 12 -21.44 4.65 6.88
CA ALA A 12 -20.42 5.68 7.05
C ALA A 12 -19.01 5.11 6.84
N PHE A 13 -18.76 3.87 7.27
CA PHE A 13 -17.49 3.19 7.06
C PHE A 13 -17.24 2.89 5.56
N LEU A 14 -18.25 2.40 4.84
CA LEU A 14 -18.17 2.13 3.41
C LEU A 14 -18.03 3.41 2.56
N VAL A 15 -18.54 4.54 3.04
CA VAL A 15 -18.38 5.85 2.37
C VAL A 15 -17.04 6.51 2.71
N ALA A 16 -16.49 6.25 3.90
CA ALA A 16 -15.23 6.84 4.36
C ALA A 16 -13.98 6.08 3.89
N PHE A 17 -14.11 4.83 3.46
CA PHE A 17 -13.05 4.08 2.79
C PHE A 17 -13.27 4.11 1.28
N PRO A 18 -12.81 5.15 0.56
CA PRO A 18 -12.74 5.04 -0.88
C PRO A 18 -11.83 3.85 -1.17
N PHE A 19 -12.36 2.82 -1.82
CA PHE A 19 -11.54 1.83 -2.49
C PHE A 19 -10.54 2.62 -3.31
N ALA A 20 -9.25 2.54 -2.95
CA ALA A 20 -8.18 3.24 -3.63
C ALA A 20 -8.27 2.84 -5.10
N GLY A 21 -8.76 3.78 -5.92
CA GLY A 21 -8.85 3.60 -7.35
C GLY A 21 -7.43 3.50 -7.85
N THR A 22 -7.00 2.29 -8.19
CA THR A 22 -5.76 2.08 -8.91
C THR A 22 -5.89 2.82 -10.23
N ALA A 23 -5.18 3.94 -10.39
CA ALA A 23 -5.06 4.61 -11.67
C ALA A 23 -4.49 3.59 -12.66
N ALA A 24 -5.30 3.20 -13.64
CA ALA A 24 -4.86 2.34 -14.73
C ALA A 24 -4.11 3.21 -15.74
N ASN A 25 -2.84 3.48 -15.47
CA ASN A 25 -1.93 4.01 -16.49
C ASN A 25 -1.73 2.93 -17.57
N ALA A 26 -1.64 3.37 -18.83
CA ALA A 26 -1.38 2.47 -19.93
C ALA A 26 0.04 1.93 -19.81
N GLU A 27 0.18 0.60 -19.79
CA GLU A 27 1.49 -0.06 -19.69
C GLU A 27 2.24 0.07 -21.02
N ALA A 28 3.48 0.55 -20.98
CA ALA A 28 4.39 0.55 -22.11
C ALA A 28 4.71 -0.89 -22.55
N GLN A 29 4.74 -1.11 -23.86
CA GLN A 29 5.12 -2.38 -24.44
C GLN A 29 6.65 -2.50 -24.48
N VAL A 30 7.21 -3.31 -23.59
CA VAL A 30 8.63 -3.67 -23.53
C VAL A 30 8.77 -5.17 -23.74
N SER A 31 9.93 -5.64 -24.21
CA SER A 31 10.15 -7.08 -24.45
C SER A 31 10.04 -7.90 -23.16
N ASP A 32 9.61 -9.16 -23.30
CA ASP A 32 9.46 -10.08 -22.16
C ASP A 32 10.79 -10.34 -21.44
N GLU A 33 11.91 -10.26 -22.16
CA GLU A 33 13.26 -10.41 -21.63
C GLU A 33 13.60 -9.27 -20.66
N VAL A 34 13.29 -8.03 -21.04
CA VAL A 34 13.47 -6.85 -20.18
C VAL A 34 12.56 -6.94 -18.96
N LYS A 35 11.28 -7.30 -19.14
CA LYS A 35 10.36 -7.49 -18.01
C LYS A 35 10.88 -8.53 -17.03
N LYS A 36 11.43 -9.64 -17.52
CA LYS A 36 11.97 -10.71 -16.69
C LYS A 36 13.24 -10.28 -15.96
N GLY A 37 14.14 -9.57 -16.63
CA GLY A 37 15.36 -9.01 -16.02
C GLY A 37 15.04 -8.03 -14.90
N VAL A 38 14.11 -7.10 -15.15
CA VAL A 38 13.62 -6.15 -14.14
C VAL A 38 12.95 -6.88 -12.97
N THR A 39 12.09 -7.87 -13.26
CA THR A 39 11.43 -8.65 -12.20
C THR A 39 12.45 -9.39 -11.32
N GLY A 40 13.48 -9.99 -11.93
CA GLY A 40 14.54 -10.68 -11.18
C GLY A 40 15.31 -9.73 -10.27
N TYR A 41 15.67 -8.55 -10.78
CA TYR A 41 16.31 -7.51 -9.98
C TYR A 41 15.44 -7.05 -8.80
N LEU A 42 14.14 -6.80 -9.03
CA LEU A 42 13.21 -6.37 -7.97
C LEU A 42 12.99 -7.45 -6.90
N GLU A 43 12.97 -8.73 -7.29
CA GLU A 43 12.87 -9.85 -6.34
C GLU A 43 14.12 -9.99 -5.46
N GLU A 44 15.30 -9.61 -5.98
CA GLU A 44 16.55 -9.61 -5.22
C GLU A 44 16.67 -8.40 -4.29
N GLU A 45 16.26 -7.21 -4.75
CA GLU A 45 16.36 -5.97 -3.98
C GLU A 45 15.27 -5.86 -2.90
N HIS A 46 14.05 -6.31 -3.20
CA HIS A 46 12.89 -6.19 -2.31
C HIS A 46 12.36 -7.57 -1.89
N TYR A 47 12.64 -7.96 -0.64
CA TYR A 47 12.17 -9.23 -0.08
C TYR A 47 10.62 -9.33 -0.01
N ASP A 48 9.92 -8.20 -0.01
CA ASP A 48 8.47 -8.04 0.05
C ASP A 48 7.85 -7.65 -1.30
N TYR A 49 8.57 -7.84 -2.40
CA TYR A 49 8.06 -7.61 -3.76
C TYR A 49 6.79 -8.42 -4.07
N ASP A 50 5.75 -7.76 -4.58
CA ASP A 50 4.52 -8.41 -5.03
C ASP A 50 4.68 -8.94 -6.46
N LYS A 51 4.76 -10.26 -6.59
CA LYS A 51 5.02 -10.93 -7.86
C LYS A 51 3.87 -10.72 -8.83
N GLY A 52 4.13 -9.96 -9.90
CA GLY A 52 3.14 -9.60 -10.93
C GLY A 52 2.53 -8.20 -10.77
N SER A 53 3.00 -7.43 -9.80
CA SER A 53 2.63 -6.02 -9.65
C SER A 53 3.40 -5.07 -10.57
N LEU A 54 4.47 -5.55 -11.23
CA LEU A 54 5.30 -4.74 -12.12
C LEU A 54 4.47 -4.20 -13.28
N LYS A 55 4.51 -2.88 -13.44
CA LYS A 55 4.01 -2.16 -14.62
C LYS A 55 5.12 -1.24 -15.11
N ILE A 56 5.36 -1.25 -16.40
CA ILE A 56 6.28 -0.30 -17.01
C ILE A 56 5.42 0.81 -17.60
N GLN A 57 5.50 2.04 -17.08
CA GLN A 57 4.70 3.16 -17.57
C GLN A 57 5.26 3.73 -18.86
N GLU A 58 6.57 3.91 -18.91
CA GLU A 58 7.26 4.50 -20.05
C GLU A 58 8.61 3.81 -20.24
N ALA A 59 9.03 3.64 -21.50
CA ALA A 59 10.31 3.08 -21.85
C ALA A 59 10.88 3.80 -23.07
N GLU A 60 12.10 4.34 -22.95
CA GLU A 60 12.83 4.97 -24.04
C GLU A 60 14.20 4.31 -24.17
N THR A 61 14.59 3.93 -25.39
CA THR A 61 15.91 3.34 -25.64
C THR A 61 16.86 4.38 -26.20
N LEU A 62 17.96 4.59 -25.49
CA LEU A 62 19.04 5.48 -25.86
C LEU A 62 20.19 4.67 -26.44
N LYS A 63 20.64 5.04 -27.64
CA LYS A 63 21.90 4.52 -28.19
C LYS A 63 23.03 5.38 -27.66
N VAL A 64 24.01 4.74 -27.03
CA VAL A 64 25.19 5.39 -26.52
C VAL A 64 26.26 5.33 -27.60
N ASP A 65 26.81 6.48 -27.96
CA ASP A 65 27.85 6.55 -28.97
C ASP A 65 29.09 5.80 -28.46
N SER A 66 29.68 4.95 -29.30
CA SER A 66 30.80 4.06 -28.95
C SER A 66 32.10 4.81 -28.61
N SER A 67 32.07 6.14 -28.58
CA SER A 67 33.16 7.03 -28.18
C SER A 67 33.13 7.41 -26.70
N ALA A 68 32.05 7.14 -25.98
CA ALA A 68 32.02 7.25 -24.53
C ALA A 68 32.69 5.99 -23.94
N ASP A 69 33.58 6.14 -22.96
CA ASP A 69 34.23 5.05 -22.20
C ASP A 69 33.20 4.27 -21.36
N LYS A 70 32.20 3.68 -22.03
CA LYS A 70 31.06 2.97 -21.47
C LYS A 70 31.07 1.55 -21.98
N GLU A 71 30.82 0.60 -21.08
CA GLU A 71 30.79 -0.83 -21.41
C GLU A 71 29.51 -1.25 -22.13
N PHE A 72 28.55 -0.34 -22.31
CA PHE A 72 27.23 -0.58 -22.89
C PHE A 72 26.99 0.26 -24.15
N SER A 73 26.35 -0.35 -25.16
CA SER A 73 26.06 0.31 -26.44
C SER A 73 24.64 0.88 -26.51
N GLN A 74 23.72 0.33 -25.72
CA GLN A 74 22.32 0.73 -25.65
C GLN A 74 21.82 0.68 -24.21
N VAL A 75 21.03 1.68 -23.83
CA VAL A 75 20.38 1.75 -22.52
C VAL A 75 18.89 1.97 -22.71
N THR A 76 18.07 1.06 -22.21
CA THR A 76 16.63 1.27 -22.08
C THR A 76 16.34 1.93 -20.73
N MET A 77 15.93 3.19 -20.77
CA MET A 77 15.45 3.95 -19.62
C MET A 77 13.97 3.62 -19.45
N MET A 78 13.54 3.33 -18.23
CA MET A 78 12.16 2.93 -17.98
C MET A 78 11.64 3.46 -16.65
N VAL A 79 10.37 3.85 -16.64
CA VAL A 79 9.64 4.17 -15.42
C VAL A 79 8.87 2.92 -15.02
N VAL A 80 9.22 2.34 -13.88
CA VAL A 80 8.59 1.14 -13.37
C VAL A 80 7.76 1.47 -12.14
N ASP A 81 6.52 1.00 -12.13
CA ASP A 81 5.71 0.90 -10.94
C ASP A 81 5.72 -0.54 -10.45
N PHE A 82 5.84 -0.74 -9.15
CA PHE A 82 5.67 -2.05 -8.55
C PHE A 82 5.09 -1.94 -7.15
N GLY A 83 4.42 -2.99 -6.72
CA GLY A 83 3.90 -3.15 -5.38
C GLY A 83 4.86 -3.93 -4.50
N THR A 84 4.90 -3.57 -3.23
CA THR A 84 5.46 -4.41 -2.16
C THR A 84 4.37 -4.69 -1.13
N VAL A 85 4.38 -5.89 -0.56
CA VAL A 85 3.42 -6.33 0.46
C VAL A 85 4.17 -6.81 1.68
N ARG A 86 4.31 -5.93 2.67
CA ARG A 86 4.89 -6.27 3.96
C ARG A 86 3.84 -6.92 4.87
N ASP A 87 4.20 -8.04 5.49
CA ASP A 87 3.37 -8.80 6.45
C ASP A 87 1.97 -9.19 5.92
N ASN A 88 1.79 -9.29 4.60
CA ASN A 88 0.50 -9.55 3.93
C ASN A 88 -0.59 -8.48 4.12
N ILE A 89 -0.28 -7.34 4.75
CA ILE A 89 -1.28 -6.34 5.13
C ILE A 89 -0.87 -4.90 4.81
N PHE A 90 0.42 -4.63 4.62
CA PHE A 90 0.91 -3.30 4.25
C PHE A 90 1.26 -3.29 2.77
N PHE A 91 0.41 -2.66 1.97
CA PHE A 91 0.62 -2.48 0.55
C PHE A 91 1.31 -1.13 0.32
N GLU A 92 2.45 -1.16 -0.35
CA GLU A 92 3.21 0.03 -0.73
C GLU A 92 3.43 0.01 -2.24
N ASP A 93 2.99 1.07 -2.91
CA ASP A 93 3.22 1.29 -4.34
C ASP A 93 4.50 2.10 -4.51
N HIS A 94 5.43 1.61 -5.31
CA HIS A 94 6.71 2.24 -5.62
C HIS A 94 6.73 2.62 -7.09
N THR A 95 7.21 3.83 -7.38
CA THR A 95 7.51 4.30 -8.73
C THR A 95 8.99 4.67 -8.75
N GLN A 96 9.76 4.05 -9.65
CA GLN A 96 11.18 4.32 -9.80
C GLN A 96 11.63 4.29 -11.25
N VAL A 97 12.66 5.08 -11.56
CA VAL A 97 13.31 5.09 -12.86
C VAL A 97 14.45 4.08 -12.83
N LEU A 98 14.42 3.11 -13.74
CA LEU A 98 15.48 2.11 -13.91
C LEU A 98 16.15 2.26 -15.28
N PHE A 99 17.44 1.90 -15.31
CA PHE A 99 18.24 1.85 -16.53
C PHE A 99 18.62 0.41 -16.81
N TYR A 100 18.27 -0.12 -17.97
CA TYR A 100 18.54 -1.50 -18.36
C TYR A 100 19.46 -1.56 -19.57
N ASP A 101 20.53 -2.34 -19.47
CA ASP A 101 21.39 -2.69 -20.59
C ASP A 101 20.77 -3.88 -21.35
N THR A 102 20.37 -3.66 -22.59
CA THR A 102 19.82 -4.72 -23.45
C THR A 102 20.88 -5.73 -23.90
N ASP A 103 22.15 -5.34 -23.97
CA ASP A 103 23.24 -6.21 -24.41
C ASP A 103 23.72 -7.11 -23.26
N ALA A 104 23.91 -6.52 -22.06
CA ALA A 104 24.32 -7.25 -20.87
C ALA A 104 23.16 -7.94 -20.11
N ASN A 105 21.91 -7.63 -20.47
CA ASN A 105 20.70 -8.09 -19.78
C ASN A 105 20.72 -7.80 -18.27
N ALA A 106 21.16 -6.61 -17.90
CA ALA A 106 21.35 -6.22 -16.51
C ALA A 106 20.91 -4.78 -16.27
N ILE A 107 20.47 -4.50 -15.03
CA ILE A 107 20.20 -3.14 -14.57
C ILE A 107 21.53 -2.41 -14.38
N ILE A 108 21.65 -1.23 -14.98
CA ILE A 108 22.82 -0.37 -14.84
C ILE A 108 22.58 0.59 -13.67
N PRO A 109 23.52 0.72 -12.72
CA PRO A 109 23.38 1.68 -11.64
C PRO A 109 23.45 3.12 -12.16
N ASP A 110 22.66 4.01 -11.56
CA ASP A 110 22.58 5.44 -11.87
C ASP A 110 23.94 6.14 -12.05
N THR A 111 24.92 5.76 -11.24
CA THR A 111 26.28 6.34 -11.28
C THR A 111 26.98 6.16 -12.63
N GLN A 112 26.56 5.17 -13.41
CA GLN A 112 27.10 4.88 -14.72
C GLN A 112 26.26 5.44 -15.87
N VAL A 113 25.08 6.00 -15.64
CA VAL A 113 24.18 6.46 -16.73
C VAL A 113 23.86 7.94 -16.63
N LEU A 114 23.87 8.53 -15.42
CA LEU A 114 23.48 9.92 -15.19
C LEU A 114 24.47 10.98 -15.71
N ASP A 115 25.63 10.57 -16.23
CA ASP A 115 26.52 11.44 -16.99
C ASP A 115 26.04 11.66 -18.44
N LEU A 116 25.13 10.82 -18.94
CA LEU A 116 24.41 11.07 -20.18
C LEU A 116 23.30 12.11 -19.92
N GLU A 117 23.39 13.27 -20.57
CA GLU A 117 22.45 14.39 -20.37
C GLU A 117 20.98 13.95 -20.53
N LYS A 118 20.68 13.14 -21.55
CA LYS A 118 19.33 12.60 -21.80
C LYS A 118 18.84 11.64 -20.71
N ALA A 119 19.72 10.82 -20.12
CA ALA A 119 19.33 9.90 -19.05
C ALA A 119 19.05 10.66 -17.76
N LYS A 120 19.81 11.72 -17.50
CA LYS A 120 19.56 12.64 -16.41
C LYS A 120 18.24 13.39 -16.60
N GLU A 121 18.00 13.95 -17.78
CA GLU A 121 16.73 14.62 -18.12
C GLU A 121 15.53 13.68 -17.95
N PHE A 122 15.64 12.43 -18.42
CA PHE A 122 14.58 11.43 -18.27
C PHE A 122 14.28 11.10 -16.80
N LYS A 123 15.30 11.03 -15.95
CA LYS A 123 15.11 10.82 -14.52
C LYS A 123 14.52 12.04 -13.83
N ASP A 124 15.01 13.23 -14.15
CA ASP A 124 14.53 14.48 -13.57
C ASP A 124 13.10 14.83 -14.02
N SER A 125 12.65 14.34 -15.18
CA SER A 125 11.29 14.55 -15.68
C SER A 125 10.24 13.63 -15.05
N HIS A 126 10.64 12.58 -14.34
CA HIS A 126 9.74 11.59 -13.74
C HIS A 126 9.89 11.55 -12.23
N GLU A 127 8.79 11.77 -11.51
CA GLU A 127 8.79 11.65 -10.05
C GLU A 127 8.96 10.19 -9.64
N SER A 128 10.03 9.90 -8.90
CA SER A 128 10.21 8.64 -8.18
C SER A 128 9.67 8.81 -6.77
N GLY A 129 8.97 7.79 -6.26
CA GLY A 129 8.34 7.89 -4.95
C GLY A 129 7.74 6.58 -4.47
N GLN A 130 7.41 6.58 -3.18
CA GLN A 130 6.80 5.46 -2.48
C GLN A 130 5.52 5.94 -1.82
N HIS A 131 4.43 5.23 -2.08
CA HIS A 131 3.10 5.53 -1.56
C HIS A 131 2.59 4.36 -0.73
N LEU A 132 2.47 4.59 0.58
CA LEU A 132 1.89 3.61 1.49
C LEU A 132 0.36 3.65 1.41
N ASN A 133 -0.26 2.50 1.18
CA ASN A 133 -1.71 2.38 1.21
C ASN A 133 -2.23 2.51 2.65
N MET A 134 -2.74 3.69 2.98
CA MET A 134 -3.26 4.01 4.31
C MET A 134 -4.57 3.29 4.65
N GLY A 135 -5.21 2.61 3.69
CA GLY A 135 -6.49 1.94 3.90
C GLY A 135 -6.44 0.91 5.04
N VAL A 136 -5.44 0.03 5.04
CA VAL A 136 -5.32 -0.99 6.09
C VAL A 136 -4.98 -0.36 7.44
N ILE A 137 -4.13 0.66 7.47
CA ILE A 137 -3.75 1.39 8.69
C ILE A 137 -4.96 2.08 9.32
N LEU A 138 -5.74 2.79 8.50
CA LEU A 138 -6.97 3.45 8.93
C LEU A 138 -8.00 2.42 9.41
N PHE A 139 -8.10 1.27 8.75
CA PHE A 139 -9.01 0.19 9.15
C PHE A 139 -8.65 -0.37 10.54
N LEU A 140 -7.38 -0.72 10.75
CA LEU A 140 -6.88 -1.21 12.04
C LEU A 140 -7.07 -0.16 13.15
N SER A 141 -6.79 1.11 12.84
CA SER A 141 -7.00 2.23 13.76
C SER A 141 -8.48 2.37 14.13
N ALA A 142 -9.39 2.19 13.17
CA ALA A 142 -10.82 2.29 13.45
C ALA A 142 -11.32 1.13 14.31
N ILE A 143 -10.83 -0.10 14.11
CA ILE A 143 -11.16 -1.26 14.98
C ILE A 143 -10.81 -0.94 16.44
N MET A 144 -9.68 -0.27 16.69
CA MET A 144 -9.24 0.11 18.02
C MET A 144 -10.26 1.00 18.76
N PHE A 145 -11.05 1.80 18.04
CA PHE A 145 -12.12 2.61 18.64
C PHE A 145 -13.47 1.89 18.69
N VAL A 146 -13.81 1.14 17.63
CA VAL A 146 -15.11 0.46 17.51
C VAL A 146 -15.25 -0.65 18.54
N VAL A 147 -14.20 -1.43 18.78
CA VAL A 147 -14.26 -2.59 19.70
C VAL A 147 -14.51 -2.16 21.16
N PRO A 148 -13.75 -1.21 21.76
CA PRO A 148 -14.03 -0.73 23.11
C PRO A 148 -15.40 -0.07 23.23
N PHE A 149 -15.82 0.69 22.20
CA PHE A 149 -17.15 1.28 22.17
C PHE A 149 -18.25 0.22 22.22
N PHE A 150 -18.11 -0.85 21.43
CA PHE A 150 -19.08 -1.94 21.40
C PHE A 150 -19.11 -2.73 22.72
N ILE A 151 -17.93 -3.02 23.30
CA ILE A 151 -17.83 -3.65 24.62
C ILE A 151 -18.48 -2.78 25.68
N GLY A 152 -18.16 -1.48 25.73
CA GLY A 152 -18.76 -0.53 26.67
C GLY A 152 -20.26 -0.42 26.50
N TYR A 153 -20.76 -0.47 25.26
CA TYR A 153 -22.18 -0.46 24.96
C TYR A 153 -22.91 -1.71 25.47
N MET A 154 -22.37 -2.91 25.19
CA MET A 154 -22.92 -4.16 25.70
C MET A 154 -22.87 -4.20 27.22
N TRP A 155 -21.75 -3.77 27.81
CA TRP A 155 -21.58 -3.72 29.25
C TRP A 155 -22.59 -2.77 29.89
N SER A 156 -22.80 -1.58 29.32
CA SER A 156 -23.79 -0.59 29.79
C SER A 156 -25.20 -1.17 29.90
N LYS A 157 -25.60 -2.01 28.95
CA LYS A 157 -26.91 -2.68 28.97
C LYS A 157 -27.01 -3.79 30.00
N ASN A 158 -25.90 -4.48 30.23
CA ASN A 158 -25.82 -5.61 31.15
C ASN A 158 -25.29 -5.19 32.52
N LYS A 159 -25.22 -3.89 32.81
CA LYS A 159 -24.85 -3.38 34.14
C LYS A 159 -25.82 -3.95 35.16
N TYR A 160 -25.31 -4.76 36.07
CA TYR A 160 -26.01 -5.14 37.29
C TYR A 160 -26.25 -3.87 38.11
N SER A 161 -27.42 -3.27 37.97
CA SER A 161 -27.87 -2.23 38.90
C SER A 161 -28.18 -2.91 40.22
N THR A 162 -27.31 -2.73 41.21
CA THR A 162 -27.52 -3.18 42.59
C THR A 162 -28.85 -2.66 43.15
N LEU A 163 -29.30 -1.49 42.71
CA LEU A 163 -30.60 -0.90 43.04
C LEU A 163 -31.76 -1.70 42.41
N SER A 164 -31.66 -2.05 41.12
CA SER A 164 -32.68 -2.82 40.42
C SER A 164 -32.76 -4.27 40.91
N PHE A 165 -31.63 -4.87 41.30
CA PHE A 165 -31.58 -6.17 41.97
C PHE A 165 -32.23 -6.11 43.37
N LYS A 166 -31.91 -5.09 44.18
CA LYS A 166 -32.51 -4.90 45.50
C LYS A 166 -34.02 -4.64 45.45
N LEU A 167 -34.49 -3.89 44.45
CA LEU A 167 -35.91 -3.64 44.17
C LEU A 167 -36.63 -4.91 43.68
N LYS A 168 -36.01 -5.72 42.81
CA LYS A 168 -36.61 -6.99 42.32
C LYS A 168 -36.67 -8.10 43.36
N ASN A 169 -35.70 -8.15 44.28
CA ASN A 169 -35.62 -9.18 45.31
C ASN A 169 -36.16 -8.73 46.67
N ASN A 170 -36.87 -7.59 46.71
CA ASN A 170 -37.54 -7.03 47.88
C ASN A 170 -36.68 -7.01 49.17
N VAL A 171 -35.38 -6.71 49.03
CA VAL A 171 -34.39 -6.81 50.11
C VAL A 171 -34.49 -5.64 51.12
N TYR A 172 -35.50 -4.77 50.99
CA TYR A 172 -35.75 -3.65 51.90
C TYR A 172 -36.82 -3.95 52.97
N GLU A 173 -37.55 -5.06 52.89
CA GLU A 173 -38.62 -5.41 53.85
C GLU A 173 -38.19 -6.33 55.00
N THR A 174 -36.90 -6.65 55.14
CA THR A 174 -36.38 -7.43 56.29
C THR A 174 -35.74 -6.55 57.36
N ASN A 175 -36.41 -5.45 57.73
CA ASN A 175 -36.22 -4.80 59.02
C ASN A 175 -37.59 -4.63 59.68
N SER A 176 -38.24 -5.76 59.95
CA SER A 176 -39.30 -5.85 60.95
C SER A 176 -38.67 -6.35 62.25
N THR A 177 -38.31 -5.42 63.14
CA THR A 177 -37.93 -5.62 64.56
C THR A 177 -37.44 -4.25 65.07
N PHE A 178 -37.90 -3.64 66.15
CA PHE A 178 -38.67 -4.03 67.33
C PHE A 178 -39.56 -2.86 67.77
#